data_AF-A0A432Y1M6-F1
#
_entry.id   AF-A0A432Y1M6-F1
#
_cell.length_a   1.000
_cell.length_b   1.000
_cell.length_c   1.000
_cell.angle_alpha   90.00
_cell.angle_beta   90.00
_cell.angle_gamma   90.00
#
_symmetry.space_group_name_H-M   'P 1'
#
loop_
_entity.id
_entity.type
_entity.pdbx_description
1 polymer ?
#
loop_
_entity_poly.entity_id
_entity_poly.type
_entity_poly.pdbx_seq_one_letter_code
_entity_poly.pdbx_strand_id
1 'polypeptide(L)' 'MIRFLFLIPIVLCVLWWVYLSANGHSFRDGRKGFIYILIVSAFIAIVYSLLLWITGRQF' A
#
# COMPACT_ATOMS: atom_id res chain seq x y z
N MET A 1 1.87 10.15 -15.82
CA MET A 1 0.63 9.33 -15.73
C MET A 1 0.71 8.19 -14.71
N ILE A 2 1.81 8.06 -13.93
CA ILE A 2 2.04 7.02 -12.90
C ILE A 2 1.48 7.41 -11.51
N ARG A 3 1.05 8.67 -11.33
CA ARG A 3 0.65 9.25 -10.03
C ARG A 3 -0.46 8.49 -9.29
N PHE A 4 -1.36 7.80 -10.02
CA PHE A 4 -2.48 7.08 -9.41
C PHE A 4 -2.12 5.70 -8.86
N LEU A 5 -0.95 5.14 -9.20
CA LEU A 5 -0.53 3.83 -8.71
C LEU A 5 -0.21 3.84 -7.21
N PHE A 6 0.17 5.00 -6.66
CA PHE A 6 0.29 5.21 -5.22
C PHE A 6 -1.08 5.34 -4.52
N LEU A 7 -2.16 5.60 -5.27
CA LEU A 7 -3.50 5.75 -4.71
C LEU A 7 -4.15 4.38 -4.42
N ILE A 8 -3.78 3.35 -5.17
CA ILE A 8 -4.26 1.96 -4.99
C ILE A 8 -4.04 1.45 -3.56
N PRO A 9 -2.83 1.51 -2.96
CA PRO A 9 -2.63 1.06 -1.60
C PRO A 9 -3.40 1.89 -0.56
N ILE A 10 -3.58 3.20 -0.80
CA ILE A 10 -4.36 4.07 0.09
C ILE A 10 -5.83 3.66 0.09
N VAL A 11 -6.41 3.42 -1.09
CA VAL A 11 -7.80 2.97 -1.22
C VAL A 11 -7.98 1.60 -0.56
N LEU A 12 -7.03 0.67 -0.73
CA LEU A 12 -7.05 -0.63 -0.04
C LEU A 12 -6.96 -0.47 1.50
N CYS A 13 -6.13 0.45 1.99
CA CYS A 13 -6.04 0.80 3.41
C CYS A 13 -7.39 1.22 3.99
N VAL A 14 -8.07 2.13 3.30
CA VAL A 14 -9.38 2.65 3.73
C VAL A 14 -10.45 1.56 3.64
N LEU A 15 -10.48 0.77 2.56
CA LEU A 15 -11.45 -0.32 2.42
C LEU A 15 -11.29 -1.37 3.53
N TRP A 16 -10.05 -1.74 3.85
CA TRP A 16 -9.74 -2.72 4.88
C TRP A 16 -10.09 -2.22 6.28
N TRP A 17 -9.84 -0.94 6.56
CA TRP A 17 -10.25 -0.29 7.80
C TRP A 17 -11.77 -0.33 7.98
N VAL A 18 -12.52 0.02 6.94
CA VAL A 18 -14.00 -0.02 6.95
C VAL A 18 -14.48 -1.47 7.13
N TYR A 19 -13.85 -2.45 6.47
CA TYR A 19 -14.19 -3.86 6.61
C TYR A 19 -14.00 -4.39 8.04
N LEU A 20 -12.91 -4.00 8.71
CA LEU A 20 -12.68 -4.37 10.10
C LEU A 20 -13.65 -3.68 11.06
N SER A 21 -13.91 -2.39 10.82
CA SER A 21 -14.86 -1.62 11.62
C SER A 21 -16.28 -2.15 11.50
N ALA A 22 -16.67 -2.65 10.32
CA ALA A 22 -17.98 -3.25 10.07
C ALA A 22 -18.13 -4.65 10.70
N ASN A 23 -17.06 -5.43 10.77
CA ASN A 23 -17.08 -6.78 11.35
C ASN A 23 -16.80 -6.82 12.87
N GLY A 24 -16.58 -5.68 13.53
CA GLY A 24 -16.35 -5.63 14.98
C GLY A 24 -15.02 -6.27 15.43
N HIS A 25 -14.09 -6.52 14.52
CA HIS A 25 -12.78 -7.06 14.85
C HIS A 25 -11.91 -6.02 15.56
N SER A 26 -11.36 -6.38 16.71
CA SER A 26 -10.49 -5.52 17.49
C SER A 26 -9.25 -5.09 16.67
N PHE A 27 -8.77 -3.86 16.87
CA PHE A 27 -7.52 -3.31 16.31
C PHE A 27 -6.32 -4.28 16.39
N ARG A 28 -6.34 -5.19 17.37
CA ARG A 28 -5.33 -6.23 17.59
C ARG A 28 -5.22 -7.21 16.42
N ASP A 29 -6.33 -7.55 15.76
CA ASP A 29 -6.39 -8.43 14.58
C ASP A 29 -6.17 -7.66 13.28
N GLY A 30 -6.58 -6.39 13.23
CA GLY A 30 -6.41 -5.50 12.07
C GLY A 30 -4.96 -5.20 11.71
N ARG A 31 -4.03 -5.33 12.66
CA ARG A 31 -2.59 -5.12 12.45
C ARG A 31 -2.02 -5.99 11.33
N LYS A 32 -2.52 -7.21 11.14
CA LYS A 32 -2.05 -8.10 10.06
C LYS A 32 -2.38 -7.53 8.68
N GLY A 33 -3.58 -6.97 8.51
CA GLY A 33 -3.96 -6.35 7.24
C GLY A 33 -3.28 -5.00 7.01
N PHE A 34 -3.08 -4.21 8.07
CA PHE A 34 -2.29 -2.98 7.98
C PHE A 34 -0.84 -3.28 7.55
N ILE A 35 -0.22 -4.33 8.13
CA ILE A 35 1.09 -4.83 7.70
C ILE A 35 1.05 -5.29 6.25
N TYR A 36 0.00 -5.98 5.80
CA TYR A 36 -0.14 -6.40 4.40
C TYR A 36 -0.16 -5.21 3.43
N ILE A 37 -0.93 -4.17 3.75
CA ILE A 37 -1.02 -2.97 2.91
C ILE A 37 0.30 -2.20 2.93
N LEU A 38 0.97 -2.13 4.08
CA LEU A 38 2.28 -1.51 4.22
C LEU A 38 3.35 -2.28 3.43
N ILE A 39 3.36 -3.60 3.48
CA ILE A 39 4.24 -4.47 2.69
C ILE A 39 3.99 -4.27 1.20
N VAL A 40 2.73 -4.28 0.76
CA VAL A 40 2.39 -4.06 -0.66
C VAL A 40 2.80 -2.68 -1.12
N SER A 41 2.58 -1.65 -0.31
CA SER A 41 2.99 -0.27 -0.60
C SER A 41 4.50 -0.14 -0.69
N ALA A 42 5.23 -0.73 0.27
CA ALA A 42 6.68 -0.73 0.29
C ALA A 42 7.25 -1.52 -0.90
N PHE A 43 6.64 -2.66 -1.26
CA PHE A 43 7.02 -3.45 -2.42
C PHE A 43 6.87 -2.63 -3.71
N ILE A 44 5.73 -1.95 -3.91
CA ILE A 44 5.50 -1.08 -5.06
C ILE A 44 6.51 0.07 -5.09
N ALA A 45 6.77 0.71 -3.94
CA ALA A 45 7.74 1.81 -3.84
C ALA A 45 9.17 1.34 -4.17
N ILE A 46 9.56 0.15 -3.70
CA ILE A 46 10.85 -0.47 -4.01
C ILE A 46 10.93 -0.77 -5.49
N VAL A 47 9.93 -1.44 -6.08
CA VAL A 47 9.91 -1.77 -7.51
C VAL A 47 10.01 -0.51 -8.37
N TYR A 48 9.24 0.55 -8.06
CA TYR A 48 9.35 1.81 -8.79
C TYR A 48 10.69 2.50 -8.58
N SER A 49 11.23 2.50 -7.36
CA SER A 49 12.56 3.05 -7.08
C SER A 49 13.65 2.30 -7.83
N LEU A 50 13.55 0.96 -7.89
CA LEU A 50 14.47 0.10 -8.61
C LEU A 50 14.38 0.31 -10.12
N LEU A 51 13.16 0.44 -10.65
CA LEU A 51 12.94 0.77 -12.06
C LEU A 51 13.51 2.15 -12.39
N LEU A 52 13.26 3.18 -11.57
CA LEU A 52 13.86 4.51 -11.76
C LEU A 52 15.39 4.49 -11.68
N TRP A 53 15.94 3.64 -10.81
CA TRP A 53 17.37 3.50 -10.65
C TRP A 53 18.03 2.75 -11.82
N ILE A 54 17.43 1.63 -12.26
CA ILE A 54 17.88 0.84 -13.41
C ILE A 54 17.71 1.64 -14.71
N THR A 55 16.62 2.37 -14.85
CA THR A 55 16.39 3.27 -16.00
C THR A 55 17.28 4.52 -15.94
N GLY A 56 18.02 4.74 -14.84
CA GLY A 56 19.15 5.65 -14.78
C GLY A 56 18.77 7.10 -15.09
N ARG A 57 18.35 7.86 -14.07
CA ARG A 57 18.34 9.34 -14.07
C ARG A 57 17.70 9.95 -15.35
N GLN A 58 16.40 9.75 -15.53
CA GLN A 58 15.61 10.59 -16.44
C GLN A 58 14.92 11.70 -15.65
N PHE A 59 15.74 12.57 -15.04
CA PHE A 59 15.38 13.88 -14.52
C PHE A 59 16.52 14.84 -14.86
#